data_AF-A0A9D5PVA8-F1
#
_entry.id   AF-A0A9D5PVA8-F1
#
_cell.length_a   1.000
_cell.length_b   1.000
_cell.length_c   1.000
_cell.angle_alpha   90.00
_cell.angle_beta   90.00
_cell.angle_gamma   90.00
#
_symmetry.space_group_name_H-M   'P 1'
#
loop_
_entity.id
_entity.type
_entity.pdbx_description
1 polymer ?
#
loop_
_entity_poly.entity_id
_entity_poly.type
_entity_poly.pdbx_seq_one_letter_code
_entity_poly.pdbx_strand_id
1 'polypeptide(L)'
;MKVFLVTDLEGVAGVINVCDYVYPESRYYELAKELLTEETNAAIDGFFAAGADEIVVQDGHGQGGINILKLDPRAKLQRGWVGPHPFGLDDSYDVMAWVGQHPKAGTEYGHICHTGTHEVLDYTINGISVGEFGKIVFLGQLYNAVPIFASGCLAFTKEAAALVEGIETVYVKEGVIPGKGDECSTEAYRARNLGAIHMHPVVARKRIREGAERALRRFLSDPESFRPTKIYPPYSKVVKIRPTNGKPGYVDEKTGYTDLAAIMNC
;
A
#
# COMPACT_ATOMS: atom_id res chain seq x y z
N MET A 1 -3.94 15.80 -15.70
CA MET A 1 -4.13 14.90 -14.56
C MET A 1 -2.93 13.98 -14.39
N LYS A 2 -2.16 14.22 -13.33
CA LYS A 2 -0.96 13.48 -12.94
C LYS A 2 -1.27 12.50 -11.82
N VAL A 3 -0.96 11.23 -12.02
CA VAL A 3 -1.22 10.13 -11.08
C VAL A 3 0.08 9.76 -10.35
N PHE A 4 0.03 9.73 -9.02
CA PHE A 4 1.05 9.12 -8.17
C PHE A 4 0.66 7.66 -7.87
N LEU A 5 1.31 6.71 -8.54
CA LEU A 5 1.01 5.29 -8.42
C LEU A 5 2.04 4.60 -7.52
N VAL A 6 1.65 4.27 -6.30
CA VAL A 6 2.50 3.55 -5.34
C VAL A 6 2.37 2.05 -5.58
N THR A 7 3.50 1.35 -5.65
CA THR A 7 3.52 -0.11 -5.80
C THR A 7 4.11 -0.79 -4.58
N ASP A 8 3.59 -1.97 -4.28
CA ASP A 8 4.14 -2.87 -3.28
C ASP A 8 4.00 -4.32 -3.75
N LEU A 9 4.71 -5.28 -3.14
CA LEU A 9 4.90 -6.62 -3.71
C LEU A 9 4.04 -7.69 -3.05
N GLU A 10 3.82 -7.56 -1.74
CA GLU A 10 3.21 -8.55 -0.87
C GLU A 10 1.74 -8.82 -1.19
N GLY A 11 1.02 -7.85 -1.78
CA GLY A 11 -0.41 -7.92 -2.12
C GLY A 11 -0.71 -8.50 -3.52
N VAL A 12 0.31 -8.71 -4.36
CA VAL A 12 0.17 -9.15 -5.77
C VAL A 12 -0.36 -10.59 -5.89
N ALA A 13 -1.16 -10.88 -6.91
CA ALA A 13 -1.60 -12.25 -7.18
C ALA A 13 -0.42 -13.15 -7.60
N GLY A 14 -0.29 -14.32 -6.97
CA GLY A 14 0.83 -15.25 -7.18
C GLY A 14 2.01 -15.07 -6.21
N VAL A 15 2.08 -13.96 -5.45
CA VAL A 15 3.08 -13.77 -4.39
C VAL A 15 2.60 -14.41 -3.08
N ILE A 16 3.37 -15.37 -2.54
CA ILE A 16 2.93 -16.25 -1.44
C ILE A 16 3.60 -15.90 -0.10
N ASN A 17 4.91 -15.69 -0.08
CA ASN A 17 5.60 -15.48 1.18
C ASN A 17 6.85 -14.63 0.99
N VAL A 18 7.33 -14.09 2.10
CA VAL A 18 8.47 -13.18 2.12
C VAL A 18 9.76 -13.87 1.65
N CYS A 19 10.04 -15.07 2.16
CA CYS A 19 11.32 -15.75 1.95
C CYS A 19 11.55 -16.19 0.50
N ASP A 20 10.48 -16.59 -0.19
CA ASP A 20 10.56 -17.16 -1.53
C ASP A 20 10.25 -16.15 -2.65
N TYR A 21 9.60 -15.02 -2.36
CA TYR A 21 9.15 -14.07 -3.39
C TYR A 21 9.55 -12.61 -3.21
N VAL A 22 9.84 -12.14 -2.00
CA VAL A 22 9.81 -10.69 -1.72
C VAL A 22 11.20 -10.05 -1.64
N TYR A 23 12.25 -10.82 -1.36
CA TYR A 23 13.61 -10.28 -1.26
C TYR A 23 14.47 -10.55 -2.49
N PRO A 24 15.52 -9.74 -2.76
CA PRO A 24 16.46 -9.98 -3.85
C PRO A 24 17.05 -11.39 -3.92
N GLU A 25 17.29 -12.02 -2.77
CA GLU A 25 17.85 -13.37 -2.67
C GLU A 25 16.78 -14.47 -2.79
N SER A 26 15.51 -14.09 -2.82
CA SER A 26 14.40 -15.02 -2.89
C SER A 26 14.34 -15.75 -4.23
N ARG A 27 14.08 -17.06 -4.18
CA ARG A 27 14.06 -17.95 -5.36
C ARG A 27 13.17 -17.44 -6.51
N TYR A 28 12.04 -16.80 -6.19
CA TYR A 28 11.05 -16.34 -7.16
C TYR A 28 10.92 -14.81 -7.22
N TYR A 29 11.91 -14.06 -6.76
CA TYR A 29 11.85 -12.59 -6.73
C TYR A 29 11.63 -11.97 -8.11
N GLU A 30 12.35 -12.44 -9.13
CA GLU A 30 12.16 -11.94 -10.50
C GLU A 30 10.77 -12.26 -11.04
N LEU A 31 10.21 -13.43 -10.70
CA LEU A 31 8.82 -13.74 -11.04
C LEU A 31 7.85 -12.81 -10.32
N ALA A 32 8.07 -12.52 -9.03
CA ALA A 32 7.24 -11.59 -8.27
C ALA A 32 7.26 -10.19 -8.89
N LYS A 33 8.45 -9.70 -9.29
CA LYS A 33 8.60 -8.42 -9.99
C LYS A 33 7.86 -8.38 -11.31
N GLU A 34 7.91 -9.46 -12.08
CA GLU A 34 7.13 -9.57 -13.32
C GLU A 34 5.62 -9.53 -13.04
N LEU A 35 5.14 -10.25 -12.02
CA LEU A 35 3.73 -10.23 -11.63
C LEU A 35 3.29 -8.83 -11.22
N LEU A 36 4.06 -8.14 -10.37
CA LEU A 36 3.78 -6.76 -9.95
C LEU A 36 3.79 -5.79 -11.13
N THR A 37 4.81 -5.87 -11.99
CA THR A 37 4.94 -4.98 -13.14
C THR A 37 3.74 -5.12 -14.08
N GLU A 38 3.26 -6.33 -14.29
CA GLU A 38 2.09 -6.58 -15.14
C GLU A 38 0.77 -6.13 -14.50
N GLU A 39 0.59 -6.27 -13.18
CA GLU A 39 -0.55 -5.67 -12.47
C GLU A 39 -0.50 -4.13 -12.51
N THR A 40 0.69 -3.56 -12.39
CA THR A 40 0.94 -2.11 -12.48
C THR A 40 0.63 -1.60 -13.88
N ASN A 41 1.10 -2.29 -14.92
CA ASN A 41 0.79 -1.98 -16.32
C ASN A 41 -0.71 -2.02 -16.61
N ALA A 42 -1.44 -2.95 -15.99
CA ALA A 42 -2.89 -3.00 -16.11
C ALA A 42 -3.56 -1.75 -15.52
N ALA A 43 -3.11 -1.27 -14.35
CA ALA A 43 -3.61 -0.02 -13.77
C ALA A 43 -3.26 1.19 -14.64
N ILE A 44 -2.02 1.26 -15.12
CA ILE A 44 -1.53 2.29 -16.04
C ILE A 44 -2.42 2.37 -17.29
N ASP A 45 -2.71 1.24 -17.92
CA ASP A 45 -3.59 1.19 -19.09
C ASP A 45 -4.99 1.73 -18.77
N GLY A 46 -5.56 1.35 -17.62
CA GLY A 46 -6.86 1.84 -17.16
C GLY A 46 -6.88 3.35 -16.95
N PHE A 47 -5.84 3.91 -16.31
CA PHE A 47 -5.72 5.35 -16.09
C PHE A 47 -5.56 6.12 -17.40
N PHE A 48 -4.72 5.67 -18.33
CA PHE A 48 -4.60 6.32 -19.65
C PHE A 48 -5.90 6.22 -20.45
N ALA A 49 -6.62 5.10 -20.40
CA ALA A 49 -7.92 4.95 -21.06
C ALA A 49 -9.00 5.90 -20.50
N ALA A 50 -8.85 6.33 -19.24
CA ALA A 50 -9.69 7.32 -18.58
C ALA A 50 -9.20 8.77 -18.73
N GLY A 51 -8.05 9.00 -19.39
CA GLY A 51 -7.55 10.34 -19.69
C GLY A 51 -6.50 10.89 -18.70
N ALA A 52 -5.73 10.04 -18.03
CA ALA A 52 -4.51 10.50 -17.34
C ALA A 52 -3.50 11.07 -18.35
N ASP A 53 -2.83 12.17 -17.99
CA ASP A 53 -1.80 12.80 -18.82
C ASP A 53 -0.39 12.30 -18.47
N GLU A 54 -0.15 12.05 -17.18
CA GLU A 54 1.13 11.60 -16.66
C GLU A 54 0.93 10.62 -15.50
N ILE A 55 1.76 9.58 -15.45
CA ILE A 55 1.77 8.60 -14.36
C ILE A 55 3.21 8.43 -13.89
N VAL A 56 3.44 8.67 -12.61
CA VAL A 56 4.70 8.37 -11.92
C VAL A 56 4.47 7.17 -11.02
N VAL A 57 5.21 6.10 -11.29
CA VAL A 57 5.22 4.89 -10.48
C VAL A 57 6.27 5.05 -9.40
N GLN A 58 5.85 5.16 -8.15
CA GLN A 58 6.73 5.07 -7.00
C GLN A 58 6.91 3.60 -6.64
N ASP A 59 8.11 3.07 -6.85
CA ASP A 59 8.48 1.73 -6.43
C ASP A 59 8.62 1.70 -4.89
N GLY A 60 7.49 1.41 -4.21
CA GLY A 60 7.33 1.55 -2.77
C GLY A 60 7.81 0.35 -1.97
N HIS A 61 7.98 -0.81 -2.60
CA HIS A 61 8.51 -2.00 -1.94
C HIS A 61 9.96 -1.76 -1.52
N GLY A 62 10.35 -2.19 -0.32
CA GLY A 62 11.61 -1.76 0.30
C GLY A 62 12.89 -2.02 -0.50
N GLN A 63 12.92 -3.12 -1.27
CA GLN A 63 14.03 -3.50 -2.16
C GLN A 63 13.75 -3.17 -3.63
N GLY A 64 12.59 -2.56 -3.90
CA GLY A 64 11.99 -2.39 -5.22
C GLY A 64 11.26 -3.65 -5.70
N GLY A 65 10.31 -3.48 -6.60
CA GLY A 65 9.47 -4.53 -7.14
C GLY A 65 9.19 -4.38 -8.64
N ILE A 66 9.60 -3.27 -9.26
CA ILE A 66 9.30 -3.02 -10.67
C ILE A 66 10.44 -3.45 -11.58
N ASN A 67 10.09 -4.19 -12.63
CA ASN A 67 10.97 -4.47 -13.75
C ASN A 67 10.84 -3.34 -14.79
N ILE A 68 11.80 -2.41 -14.80
CA ILE A 68 11.78 -1.25 -15.70
C ILE A 68 11.76 -1.61 -17.19
N LEU A 69 12.29 -2.77 -17.59
CA LEU A 69 12.28 -3.20 -19.00
C LEU A 69 10.89 -3.66 -19.46
N LYS A 70 9.99 -3.97 -18.53
CA LYS A 70 8.62 -4.41 -18.81
C LYS A 70 7.57 -3.36 -18.43
N LEU A 71 7.95 -2.31 -17.70
CA LEU A 71 7.04 -1.24 -17.34
C LEU A 71 6.52 -0.55 -18.61
N ASP A 72 5.23 -0.18 -18.61
CA ASP A 72 4.61 0.56 -19.71
C ASP A 72 5.44 1.81 -20.06
N PRO A 73 5.87 1.98 -21.32
CA PRO A 73 6.80 3.04 -21.71
C PRO A 73 6.20 4.46 -21.58
N ARG A 74 4.89 4.59 -21.36
CA ARG A 74 4.23 5.89 -21.09
C ARG A 74 4.39 6.34 -19.64
N ALA A 75 4.71 5.43 -18.72
CA ALA A 75 4.89 5.74 -17.31
C ALA A 75 6.34 6.13 -16.99
N LYS A 76 6.51 6.95 -15.95
CA LYS A 76 7.82 7.27 -15.38
C LYS A 76 8.03 6.45 -14.12
N LEU A 77 9.21 5.88 -13.93
CA LEU A 77 9.57 5.14 -12.71
C LEU A 77 10.37 6.02 -11.76
N GLN A 78 9.86 6.22 -10.54
CA GLN A 78 10.63 6.73 -9.42
C GLN A 78 11.11 5.53 -8.59
N ARG A 79 12.44 5.34 -8.55
CA ARG A 79 13.09 4.21 -7.87
C ARG A 79 14.08 4.71 -6.83
N GLY A 80 14.16 3.98 -5.72
CA GLY A 80 14.94 4.39 -4.56
C GLY A 80 14.17 5.39 -3.70
N TRP A 81 14.76 5.75 -2.56
CA TRP A 81 14.13 6.61 -1.58
C TRP A 81 14.44 8.09 -1.88
N VAL A 82 13.49 8.79 -2.49
CA VAL A 82 13.56 10.25 -2.66
C VAL A 82 13.17 10.92 -1.34
N GLY A 83 14.18 11.16 -0.50
CA GLY A 83 14.00 11.65 0.85
C GLY A 83 13.25 10.67 1.76
N PRO A 84 13.08 11.01 3.06
CA PRO A 84 12.12 10.31 3.90
C PRO A 84 10.67 10.62 3.42
N HIS A 85 9.63 10.16 4.12
CA HIS A 85 8.25 10.43 3.71
C HIS A 85 8.04 11.94 3.42
N PRO A 86 7.34 12.31 2.31
CA PRO A 86 6.38 11.50 1.55
C PRO A 86 6.90 10.94 0.21
N PHE A 87 8.18 10.57 0.10
CA PHE A 87 8.74 9.91 -1.09
C PHE A 87 8.56 10.70 -2.40
N GLY A 88 8.81 12.01 -2.37
CA GLY A 88 8.69 12.86 -3.55
C GLY A 88 7.24 13.17 -3.99
N LEU A 89 6.24 12.82 -3.19
CA LEU A 89 4.89 13.37 -3.36
C LEU A 89 4.91 14.87 -3.06
N ASP A 90 4.31 15.65 -3.96
CA ASP A 90 4.18 17.10 -3.89
C ASP A 90 2.81 17.56 -4.42
N ASP A 91 2.59 18.86 -4.49
CA ASP A 91 1.34 19.48 -4.93
C ASP A 91 1.10 19.43 -6.45
N SER A 92 2.01 18.81 -7.23
CA SER A 92 1.83 18.62 -8.67
C SER A 92 0.96 17.40 -9.04
N TYR A 93 0.65 16.53 -8.06
CA TYR A 93 -0.15 15.33 -8.27
C TYR A 93 -1.62 15.57 -7.96
N ASP A 94 -2.50 15.18 -8.87
CA ASP A 94 -3.95 15.32 -8.67
C ASP A 94 -4.52 14.15 -7.85
N VAL A 95 -4.02 12.94 -8.10
CA VAL A 95 -4.56 11.71 -7.53
C VAL A 95 -3.48 10.71 -7.15
N MET A 96 -3.82 9.85 -6.18
CA MET A 96 -2.99 8.75 -5.70
C MET A 96 -3.67 7.41 -5.98
N ALA A 97 -2.85 6.41 -6.28
CA ALA A 97 -3.29 5.05 -6.51
C ALA A 97 -2.30 4.03 -5.94
N TRP A 98 -2.77 2.81 -5.64
CA TRP A 98 -1.96 1.72 -5.12
C TRP A 98 -2.15 0.44 -5.92
N VAL A 99 -1.06 -0.29 -6.18
CA VAL A 99 -1.08 -1.64 -6.74
C VAL A 99 -0.21 -2.58 -5.91
N GLY A 100 -0.74 -3.77 -5.62
CA GLY A 100 0.00 -4.82 -4.92
C GLY A 100 0.17 -4.59 -3.41
N GLN A 101 -0.64 -3.72 -2.81
CA GLN A 101 -0.52 -3.37 -1.40
C GLN A 101 -1.07 -4.46 -0.46
N HIS A 102 -0.40 -4.66 0.67
CA HIS A 102 -0.86 -5.51 1.77
C HIS A 102 -1.56 -4.71 2.88
N PRO A 103 -2.38 -5.36 3.74
CA PRO A 103 -3.05 -4.69 4.85
C PRO A 103 -2.06 -4.44 6.00
N LYS A 104 -2.43 -3.53 6.88
CA LYS A 104 -1.68 -3.22 8.09
C LYS A 104 -1.50 -4.41 9.02
N ALA A 105 -0.49 -4.33 9.89
CA ALA A 105 -0.30 -5.27 10.99
C ALA A 105 -1.59 -5.46 11.82
N GLY A 106 -1.81 -6.67 12.29
CA GLY A 106 -2.99 -7.02 13.10
C GLY A 106 -4.30 -7.17 12.32
N THR A 107 -4.27 -7.16 10.99
CA THR A 107 -5.49 -7.32 10.17
C THR A 107 -5.87 -8.79 9.99
N GLU A 108 -7.08 -9.15 10.42
CA GLU A 108 -7.64 -10.50 10.23
C GLU A 108 -7.83 -10.82 8.75
N TYR A 109 -7.61 -12.09 8.38
CA TYR A 109 -7.68 -12.56 6.98
C TYR A 109 -6.75 -11.83 6.01
N GLY A 110 -5.76 -11.10 6.51
CA GLY A 110 -4.75 -10.51 5.66
C GLY A 110 -3.65 -11.51 5.29
N HIS A 111 -2.83 -11.12 4.31
CA HIS A 111 -1.74 -11.91 3.77
C HIS A 111 -0.47 -11.08 3.79
N ILE A 112 0.59 -11.60 4.44
CA ILE A 112 1.86 -10.89 4.71
C ILE A 112 1.60 -9.52 5.38
N CYS A 113 0.64 -9.45 6.29
CA CYS A 113 0.27 -8.19 6.94
C CYS A 113 1.42 -7.70 7.82
N HIS A 114 1.80 -6.43 7.63
CA HIS A 114 2.74 -5.74 8.50
C HIS A 114 2.57 -4.22 8.35
N THR A 115 3.33 -3.44 9.11
CA THR A 115 3.38 -1.98 8.94
C THR A 115 4.84 -1.54 9.07
N GLY A 116 5.53 -1.38 7.95
CA GLY A 116 6.97 -1.13 7.84
C GLY A 116 7.81 -2.37 8.15
N THR A 117 7.58 -3.00 9.30
CA THR A 117 8.21 -4.27 9.68
C THR A 117 7.19 -5.18 10.35
N HIS A 118 7.51 -6.48 10.44
CA HIS A 118 6.69 -7.45 11.18
C HIS A 118 6.76 -7.27 12.71
N GLU A 119 7.62 -6.37 13.20
CA GLU A 119 7.71 -6.05 14.63
C GLU A 119 6.57 -5.16 15.09
N VAL A 120 5.96 -4.39 14.19
CA VAL A 120 4.85 -3.51 14.53
C VAL A 120 3.61 -4.37 14.80
N LEU A 121 3.06 -4.21 16.01
CA LEU A 121 1.76 -4.77 16.40
C LEU A 121 0.64 -3.86 15.91
N ASP A 122 0.79 -2.55 16.15
CA ASP A 122 -0.16 -1.52 15.74
C ASP A 122 0.57 -0.18 15.58
N TYR A 123 0.15 0.61 14.60
CA TYR A 123 0.64 1.95 14.35
C TYR A 123 -0.56 2.87 14.30
N THR A 124 -0.63 3.83 15.21
CA THR A 124 -1.74 4.80 15.25
C THR A 124 -1.25 6.21 15.02
N ILE A 125 -2.06 7.01 14.32
CA ILE A 125 -1.87 8.45 14.17
C ILE A 125 -3.15 9.12 14.60
N ASN A 126 -3.06 10.03 15.58
CA ASN A 126 -4.24 10.66 16.20
C ASN A 126 -5.29 9.62 16.65
N GLY A 127 -4.83 8.47 17.16
CA GLY A 127 -5.70 7.36 17.59
C GLY A 127 -6.27 6.49 16.47
N ILE A 128 -6.03 6.82 15.19
CA ILE A 128 -6.47 6.02 14.05
C ILE A 128 -5.39 4.99 13.72
N SER A 129 -5.73 3.70 13.84
CA SER A 129 -4.83 2.60 13.49
C SER A 129 -4.68 2.47 11.97
N VAL A 130 -3.45 2.58 11.46
CA VAL A 130 -3.12 2.62 10.04
C VAL A 130 -1.99 1.66 9.66
N GLY A 131 -1.99 1.23 8.40
CA GLY A 131 -0.83 0.64 7.74
C GLY A 131 0.00 1.66 6.98
N GLU A 132 0.86 1.15 6.10
CA GLU A 132 1.65 1.95 5.16
C GLU A 132 0.77 2.77 4.22
N PHE A 133 -0.29 2.17 3.69
CA PHE A 133 -1.32 2.84 2.92
C PHE A 133 -1.85 4.08 3.66
N GLY A 134 -2.30 3.91 4.91
CA GLY A 134 -2.89 5.01 5.67
C GLY A 134 -1.91 6.13 5.99
N LYS A 135 -0.65 5.80 6.25
CA LYS A 135 0.42 6.80 6.41
C LYS A 135 0.56 7.67 5.15
N ILE A 136 0.61 7.04 3.98
CA ILE A 136 0.78 7.76 2.70
C ILE A 136 -0.49 8.55 2.33
N VAL A 137 -1.68 8.01 2.61
CA VAL A 137 -2.96 8.75 2.45
C VAL A 137 -2.95 10.05 3.25
N PHE A 138 -2.59 10.02 4.53
CA PHE A 138 -2.56 11.24 5.35
C PHE A 138 -1.50 12.24 4.89
N LEU A 139 -0.34 11.76 4.42
CA LEU A 139 0.67 12.63 3.83
C LEU A 139 0.19 13.27 2.52
N GLY A 140 -0.55 12.54 1.69
CA GLY A 140 -1.12 13.07 0.45
C GLY A 140 -2.14 14.18 0.68
N GLN A 141 -2.82 14.19 1.82
CA GLN A 141 -3.71 15.30 2.20
C GLN A 141 -2.97 16.64 2.36
N LEU A 142 -1.67 16.63 2.68
CA LEU A 142 -0.87 17.87 2.76
C LEU A 142 -0.68 18.51 1.39
N TYR A 143 -0.80 17.72 0.31
CA TYR A 143 -0.55 18.13 -1.07
C TYR A 143 -1.81 18.12 -1.94
N ASN A 144 -2.98 17.87 -1.33
CA ASN A 144 -4.28 17.75 -2.02
C ASN A 144 -4.36 16.62 -3.05
N ALA A 145 -3.46 15.64 -3.00
CA ALA A 145 -3.52 14.47 -3.88
C ALA A 145 -4.56 13.48 -3.38
N VAL A 146 -5.59 13.19 -4.19
CA VAL A 146 -6.78 12.42 -3.74
C VAL A 146 -6.58 10.92 -3.97
N PRO A 147 -6.72 10.05 -2.94
CA PRO A 147 -6.68 8.59 -3.13
C PRO A 147 -7.92 8.10 -3.89
N ILE A 148 -7.75 7.57 -5.10
CA ILE A 148 -8.88 7.14 -5.94
C ILE A 148 -8.96 5.64 -6.18
N PHE A 149 -7.84 4.92 -6.11
CA PHE A 149 -7.77 3.52 -6.50
C PHE A 149 -6.79 2.73 -5.63
N ALA A 150 -7.15 1.50 -5.25
CA ALA A 150 -6.25 0.61 -4.52
C ALA A 150 -6.46 -0.86 -4.88
N SER A 151 -5.38 -1.58 -5.20
CA SER A 151 -5.41 -3.03 -5.39
C SER A 151 -4.42 -3.78 -4.51
N GLY A 152 -4.79 -5.02 -4.16
CA GLY A 152 -4.04 -5.87 -3.24
C GLY A 152 -4.84 -7.08 -2.77
N CYS A 153 -4.66 -7.51 -1.52
CA CYS A 153 -5.49 -8.57 -0.96
C CYS A 153 -6.85 -8.06 -0.42
N LEU A 154 -7.83 -8.94 -0.22
CA LEU A 154 -9.19 -8.59 0.19
C LEU A 154 -9.24 -7.85 1.53
N ALA A 155 -8.38 -8.20 2.48
CA ALA A 155 -8.29 -7.51 3.75
C ALA A 155 -7.80 -6.06 3.57
N PHE A 156 -6.83 -5.84 2.67
CA PHE A 156 -6.35 -4.51 2.32
C PHE A 156 -7.43 -3.67 1.65
N THR A 157 -8.20 -4.21 0.71
CA THR A 157 -9.26 -3.42 0.06
C THR A 157 -10.33 -2.96 1.03
N LYS A 158 -10.63 -3.76 2.06
CA LYS A 158 -11.52 -3.35 3.16
C LYS A 158 -10.90 -2.24 4.02
N GLU A 159 -9.62 -2.35 4.35
CA GLU A 159 -8.88 -1.28 5.04
C GLU A 159 -8.91 0.03 4.25
N ALA A 160 -8.62 -0.03 2.96
CA ALA A 160 -8.62 1.13 2.07
C ALA A 160 -10.00 1.81 2.02
N ALA A 161 -11.07 1.04 1.82
CA ALA A 161 -12.44 1.56 1.79
C ALA A 161 -12.91 2.13 3.14
N ALA A 162 -12.39 1.61 4.26
CA ALA A 162 -12.70 2.14 5.58
C ALA A 162 -12.00 3.48 5.85
N LEU A 163 -10.79 3.67 5.32
CA LEU A 163 -10.03 4.91 5.50
C LEU A 163 -10.42 6.01 4.51
N VAL A 164 -10.74 5.62 3.27
CA VAL A 164 -11.13 6.53 2.19
C VAL A 164 -12.50 6.12 1.66
N GLU A 165 -13.53 6.81 2.13
CA GLU A 165 -14.88 6.57 1.64
C GLU A 165 -14.93 6.88 0.14
N GLY A 166 -15.48 5.94 -0.64
CA GLY A 166 -15.61 6.09 -2.09
C GLY A 166 -14.35 5.76 -2.89
N ILE A 167 -13.26 5.28 -2.29
CA ILE A 167 -12.13 4.74 -3.07
C ILE A 167 -12.54 3.50 -3.87
N GLU A 168 -12.10 3.40 -5.12
CA GLU A 168 -12.28 2.17 -5.91
C GLU A 168 -11.26 1.12 -5.45
N THR A 169 -11.72 -0.11 -5.19
CA THR A 169 -10.81 -1.17 -4.75
C THR A 169 -10.94 -2.44 -5.57
N VAL A 170 -9.81 -3.12 -5.78
CA VAL A 170 -9.76 -4.41 -6.47
C VAL A 170 -8.90 -5.38 -5.68
N TYR A 171 -9.52 -6.44 -5.14
CA TYR A 171 -8.75 -7.51 -4.53
C TYR A 171 -8.33 -8.54 -5.58
N VAL A 172 -7.13 -9.08 -5.45
CA VAL A 172 -6.56 -10.10 -6.35
C VAL A 172 -6.22 -11.41 -5.65
N LYS A 173 -6.29 -11.41 -4.31
CA LYS A 173 -6.19 -12.58 -3.44
C LYS A 173 -6.86 -12.33 -2.11
N GLU A 174 -7.10 -13.37 -1.33
CA GLU A 174 -7.63 -13.28 0.03
C GLU A 174 -6.84 -14.17 0.98
N GLY A 175 -6.49 -13.65 2.15
CA GLY A 175 -5.86 -14.44 3.21
C GLY A 175 -6.89 -15.34 3.88
N VAL A 176 -6.46 -16.49 4.37
CA VAL A 176 -7.36 -17.52 4.93
C VAL A 176 -7.24 -17.69 6.45
N ILE A 177 -6.30 -16.99 7.08
CA ILE A 177 -5.99 -17.14 8.50
C ILE A 177 -6.75 -16.10 9.33
N PRO A 178 -7.62 -16.52 10.28
CA PRO A 178 -8.32 -15.61 11.18
C PRO A 178 -7.44 -15.13 12.34
N GLY A 179 -7.90 -14.09 13.03
CA GLY A 179 -7.26 -13.53 14.20
C GLY A 179 -6.12 -12.54 13.87
N LYS A 180 -5.91 -11.60 14.79
CA LYS A 180 -4.94 -10.50 14.63
C LYS A 180 -3.49 -10.92 14.83
N GLY A 181 -3.28 -12.02 15.57
CA GLY A 181 -1.96 -12.52 15.92
C GLY A 181 -1.25 -11.69 16.98
N ASP A 182 -1.96 -10.92 17.82
CA ASP A 182 -1.41 -10.06 18.88
C ASP A 182 -0.58 -10.85 19.90
N GLU A 183 -0.87 -12.14 20.05
CA GLU A 183 -0.15 -13.09 20.90
C GLU A 183 1.23 -13.50 20.34
N CYS A 184 1.48 -13.26 19.05
CA CYS A 184 2.69 -13.71 18.38
C CYS A 184 3.89 -12.80 18.69
N SER A 185 5.07 -13.40 18.88
CA SER A 185 6.35 -12.72 18.66
C SER A 185 6.48 -12.32 17.19
N THR A 186 7.44 -11.45 16.87
CA THR A 186 7.73 -11.04 15.48
C THR A 186 7.98 -12.23 14.55
N GLU A 187 8.76 -13.22 14.99
CA GLU A 187 9.12 -14.38 14.19
C GLU A 187 7.90 -15.28 13.93
N ALA A 188 7.09 -15.51 14.98
CA ALA A 188 5.84 -16.25 14.85
C ALA A 188 4.83 -15.51 13.97
N TYR A 189 4.74 -14.19 14.10
CA TYR A 189 3.82 -13.36 13.33
C TYR A 189 4.17 -13.37 11.83
N ARG A 190 5.47 -13.25 11.51
CA ARG A 190 5.99 -13.35 10.14
C ARG A 190 5.66 -14.68 9.46
N ALA A 191 5.59 -15.77 10.21
CA ALA A 191 5.24 -17.09 9.69
C ALA A 191 3.71 -17.36 9.65
N ARG A 192 2.89 -16.52 10.27
CA ARG A 192 1.46 -16.77 10.49
C ARG A 192 0.61 -16.54 9.25
N ASN A 193 0.72 -15.37 8.64
CA ASN A 193 -0.27 -14.85 7.68
C ASN A 193 0.12 -15.16 6.22
N LEU A 194 0.48 -16.41 5.93
CA LEU A 194 1.02 -16.82 4.62
C LEU A 194 0.02 -17.58 3.73
N GLY A 195 -1.08 -18.09 4.30
CA GLY A 195 -2.10 -18.78 3.50
C GLY A 195 -2.98 -17.80 2.74
N ALA A 196 -3.12 -17.97 1.42
CA ALA A 196 -4.04 -17.20 0.60
C ALA A 196 -4.64 -17.98 -0.58
N ILE A 197 -5.82 -17.54 -1.03
CA ILE A 197 -6.47 -17.97 -2.27
C ILE A 197 -6.26 -16.86 -3.30
N HIS A 198 -5.70 -17.20 -4.46
CA HIS A 198 -5.31 -16.24 -5.49
C HIS A 198 -6.24 -16.27 -6.69
N MET A 199 -6.50 -15.09 -7.26
CA MET A 199 -7.02 -15.00 -8.62
C MET A 199 -5.93 -15.38 -9.62
N HIS A 200 -6.35 -15.90 -10.77
CA HIS A 200 -5.43 -16.08 -11.89
C HIS A 200 -4.89 -14.70 -12.34
N PRO A 201 -3.57 -14.52 -12.60
CA PRO A 201 -2.98 -13.21 -12.93
C PRO A 201 -3.67 -12.47 -14.09
N VAL A 202 -4.11 -13.18 -15.14
CA VAL A 202 -4.87 -12.57 -16.25
C VAL A 202 -6.19 -11.96 -15.78
N VAL A 203 -6.89 -12.62 -14.84
CA VAL A 203 -8.15 -12.11 -14.28
C VAL A 203 -7.89 -10.93 -13.35
N ALA A 204 -6.85 -11.01 -12.51
CA ALA A 204 -6.42 -9.93 -11.64
C ALA A 204 -6.12 -8.64 -12.45
N ARG A 205 -5.29 -8.75 -13.49
CA ARG A 205 -4.95 -7.64 -14.38
C ARG A 205 -6.17 -7.04 -15.07
N LYS A 206 -7.07 -7.86 -15.61
CA LYS A 206 -8.32 -7.36 -16.22
C LYS A 206 -9.13 -6.52 -15.22
N ARG A 207 -9.31 -7.03 -13.99
CA ARG A 207 -10.07 -6.32 -12.95
C ARG A 207 -9.39 -5.02 -12.50
N ILE A 208 -8.06 -5.04 -12.37
CA ILE A 208 -7.26 -3.85 -12.02
C ILE A 208 -7.42 -2.79 -13.11
N ARG A 209 -7.27 -3.15 -14.38
CA ARG A 209 -7.42 -2.24 -15.52
C ARG A 209 -8.80 -1.58 -15.55
N GLU A 210 -9.86 -2.37 -15.41
CA GLU A 210 -11.23 -1.86 -15.36
C GLU A 210 -11.50 -1.00 -14.11
N GLY A 211 -10.94 -1.37 -12.96
CA GLY A 211 -11.07 -0.59 -11.72
C GLY A 211 -10.35 0.75 -11.78
N ALA A 212 -9.10 0.78 -12.26
CA ALA A 212 -8.34 2.01 -12.45
C ALA A 212 -9.06 2.99 -13.40
N GLU A 213 -9.60 2.48 -14.51
CA GLU A 213 -10.39 3.29 -15.44
C GLU A 213 -11.65 3.87 -14.77
N ARG A 214 -12.43 3.04 -14.05
CA ARG A 214 -13.63 3.50 -13.33
C ARG A 214 -13.30 4.55 -12.27
N ALA A 215 -12.23 4.33 -11.50
CA ALA A 215 -11.80 5.24 -10.45
C ALA A 215 -11.53 6.64 -11.00
N LEU A 216 -10.75 6.72 -12.08
CA LEU A 216 -10.35 7.99 -12.66
C LEU A 216 -11.50 8.68 -13.39
N ARG A 217 -12.35 7.93 -14.11
CA ARG A 217 -13.59 8.49 -14.69
C ARG A 217 -14.50 9.09 -13.61
N ARG A 218 -14.66 8.39 -12.48
CA ARG A 218 -15.47 8.90 -11.36
C ARG A 218 -14.85 10.16 -10.77
N PHE A 219 -13.54 10.17 -10.58
CA PHE A 219 -12.84 11.36 -10.09
C PHE A 219 -13.03 12.57 -11.02
N LEU A 220 -12.90 12.39 -12.33
CA LEU A 220 -13.14 13.45 -13.31
C LEU A 220 -14.57 13.99 -13.29
N SER A 221 -15.57 13.16 -12.98
CA SER A 221 -16.97 13.59 -12.92
C SER A 221 -17.41 14.14 -11.57
N ASP A 222 -16.87 13.61 -10.48
CA ASP A 222 -17.25 13.91 -9.10
C ASP A 222 -16.07 13.65 -8.14
N PRO A 223 -15.11 14.60 -8.06
CA PRO A 223 -13.96 14.47 -7.15
C PRO A 223 -14.35 14.29 -5.68
N GLU A 224 -15.46 14.92 -5.25
CA GLU A 224 -15.96 14.91 -3.87
C GLU A 224 -16.57 13.55 -3.45
N SER A 225 -16.71 12.62 -4.41
CA SER A 225 -17.06 11.23 -4.11
C SER A 225 -15.96 10.46 -3.37
N PHE A 226 -14.73 10.98 -3.35
CA PHE A 226 -13.58 10.39 -2.64
C PHE A 226 -13.28 11.18 -1.36
N ARG A 227 -13.63 10.62 -0.21
CA ARG A 227 -13.54 11.28 1.10
C ARG A 227 -12.54 10.56 2.01
N PRO A 228 -11.25 10.90 1.95
CA PRO A 228 -10.25 10.36 2.87
C PRO A 228 -10.49 10.88 4.29
N THR A 229 -10.35 10.01 5.28
CA THR A 229 -10.42 10.36 6.70
C THR A 229 -9.40 11.46 7.01
N LYS A 230 -9.84 12.55 7.63
CA LYS A 230 -8.99 13.72 7.92
C LYS A 230 -8.41 13.65 9.34
N ILE A 231 -7.16 14.08 9.48
CA ILE A 231 -6.49 14.29 10.77
C ILE A 231 -5.96 15.72 10.85
N TYR A 232 -5.91 16.27 12.06
CA TYR A 232 -5.52 17.65 12.31
C TYR A 232 -4.47 17.74 13.42
N PRO A 233 -3.61 18.78 13.43
CA PRO A 233 -2.68 18.99 14.52
C PRO A 233 -3.42 19.36 15.83
N PRO A 234 -2.82 19.13 17.00
CA PRO A 234 -1.51 18.51 17.18
C PRO A 234 -1.55 17.01 16.86
N TYR A 235 -0.52 16.57 16.15
CA TYR A 235 -0.36 15.18 15.76
C TYR A 235 0.26 14.35 16.87
N SER A 236 -0.25 13.13 17.02
CA SER A 236 0.32 12.09 17.86
C SER A 236 0.51 10.80 17.08
N LYS A 237 1.53 10.03 17.46
CA LYS A 237 1.85 8.71 16.93
C LYS A 237 2.08 7.76 18.09
N VAL A 238 1.45 6.59 18.04
CA VAL A 238 1.75 5.48 18.96
C VAL A 238 2.08 4.25 18.14
N VAL A 239 3.27 3.69 18.35
CA VAL A 239 3.71 2.44 17.72
C VAL A 239 3.86 1.39 18.81
N LYS A 240 3.06 0.34 18.72
CA LYS A 240 3.16 -0.82 19.61
C LYS A 240 4.04 -1.86 18.94
N ILE A 241 5.07 -2.32 19.64
CA ILE A 241 6.07 -3.26 19.12
C ILE A 241 5.92 -4.61 19.81
N ARG A 242 5.97 -5.68 19.00
CA ARG A 242 5.91 -7.08 19.42
C ARG A 242 7.22 -7.50 20.09
N PRO A 243 7.17 -8.51 20.99
CA PRO A 243 8.38 -9.19 21.43
C PRO A 243 9.16 -9.75 20.24
N THR A 244 10.49 -9.57 20.24
CA THR A 244 11.37 -9.93 19.12
C THR A 244 12.70 -10.45 19.64
N ASN A 245 13.20 -11.58 19.14
CA ASN A 245 14.49 -12.16 19.53
C ASN A 245 14.71 -12.25 21.06
N GLY A 246 13.66 -12.65 21.80
CA GLY A 246 13.68 -12.77 23.26
C GLY A 246 13.61 -11.44 24.03
N LYS A 247 13.55 -10.29 23.35
CA LYS A 247 13.30 -8.98 23.98
C LYS A 247 11.80 -8.75 24.14
N PRO A 248 11.35 -8.15 25.26
CA PRO A 248 9.94 -7.79 25.44
C PRO A 248 9.51 -6.74 24.43
N GLY A 249 8.22 -6.76 24.07
CA GLY A 249 7.59 -5.68 23.31
C GLY A 249 7.56 -4.37 24.11
N TYR A 250 7.37 -3.26 23.41
CA TYR A 250 7.31 -1.93 24.02
C TYR A 250 6.37 -1.02 23.23
N VAL A 251 6.11 0.17 23.76
CA VAL A 251 5.32 1.20 23.10
C VAL A 251 6.19 2.44 22.93
N ASP A 252 6.29 2.93 21.70
CA ASP A 252 6.86 4.25 21.41
C ASP A 252 5.72 5.23 21.14
N GLU A 253 5.75 6.36 21.83
CA GLU A 253 4.73 7.41 21.74
C GLU A 253 5.39 8.75 21.48
N LYS A 254 4.88 9.47 20.47
CA LYS A 254 5.27 10.83 20.09
C LYS A 254 4.02 11.70 20.06
N THR A 255 4.07 12.89 20.67
CA THR A 255 2.94 13.82 20.75
C THR A 255 3.40 15.26 20.55
N GLY A 256 2.45 16.17 20.27
CA GLY A 256 2.71 17.61 20.22
C GLY A 256 3.30 18.13 18.91
N TYR A 257 3.27 17.34 17.84
CA TYR A 257 3.79 17.76 16.53
C TYR A 257 2.77 18.60 15.79
N THR A 258 3.20 19.68 15.14
CA THR A 258 2.35 20.48 14.23
C THR A 258 2.57 20.12 12.76
N ASP A 259 3.66 19.44 12.45
CA ASP A 259 4.01 18.95 11.13
C ASP A 259 3.85 17.42 11.07
N LEU A 260 2.95 16.96 10.20
CA LEU A 260 2.68 15.55 10.00
C LEU A 260 3.87 14.82 9.34
N ALA A 261 4.57 15.45 8.40
CA ALA A 261 5.75 14.84 7.77
C ALA A 261 6.88 14.66 8.79
N ALA A 262 7.05 15.62 9.71
CA ALA A 262 8.01 15.50 10.80
C ALA A 262 7.71 14.26 11.66
N ILE A 263 6.51 14.12 12.22
CA ILE A 263 6.19 12.99 13.12
C ILE A 263 6.28 11.62 12.43
N MET A 264 6.04 11.53 11.12
CA MET A 264 6.18 10.30 10.34
C MET A 264 7.62 9.83 10.19
N ASN A 265 8.56 10.76 10.22
CA ASN A 265 9.99 10.53 10.04
C ASN A 265 10.78 10.47 11.36
N CYS A 266 10.11 10.64 12.49
CA CYS A 266 10.67 10.56 13.85
C CYS A 266 10.66 9.15 14.44
#